data_AF-A0A2D6Y8D5-F1
#
_entry.id   AF-A0A2D6Y8D5-F1
#
_cell.length_a   1.000
_cell.length_b   1.000
_cell.length_c   1.000
_cell.angle_alpha   90.00
_cell.angle_beta   90.00
_cell.angle_gamma   90.00
#
_symmetry.space_group_name_H-M   'P 1'
#
loop_
_entity.id
_entity.type
_entity.pdbx_description
1 polymer ?
#
loop_
_entity_poly.entity_id
_entity_poly.type
_entity_poly.pdbx_seq_one_letter_code
_entity_poly.pdbx_strand_id
1 'polypeptide(L)'
;MPLFSGTFSLSPHKLCIQHLIMGTRSAIGYQLPSGKIKAVYCHFDGYPEHQLPILNKHYSTISAVKSLIKPGSMSCLRSTDTWQSTFQKDADGRTNYDLPKTHQRDPQPVYHCERGDGEKPVIRASSTAEKYWRNMDCEHLYVYHSEHNYWQHIELY
;
A
#
# COMPACT_ATOMS: atom_id res chain seq x y z
N MET A 1 -21.93 -5.16 59.92
CA MET A 1 -20.76 -5.23 59.02
C MET A 1 -20.85 -6.53 58.22
N PRO A 2 -20.66 -6.57 56.89
CA PRO A 2 -20.65 -5.49 55.90
C PRO A 2 -21.75 -5.64 54.82
N LEU A 3 -21.99 -4.53 54.13
CA LEU A 3 -22.85 -4.36 52.95
C LEU A 3 -22.09 -4.76 51.68
N PHE A 4 -22.74 -5.49 50.76
CA PHE A 4 -22.26 -5.67 49.39
C PHE A 4 -22.58 -4.42 48.56
N SER A 5 -21.57 -3.58 48.32
CA SER A 5 -21.62 -2.56 47.27
C SER A 5 -21.02 -3.13 45.99
N GLY A 6 -21.87 -3.39 45.00
CA GLY A 6 -21.42 -3.74 43.66
C GLY A 6 -20.89 -2.50 42.95
N THR A 7 -19.59 -2.43 42.75
CA THR A 7 -18.96 -1.46 41.85
C THR A 7 -18.96 -2.03 40.43
N PHE A 8 -19.82 -1.51 39.56
CA PHE A 8 -19.68 -1.72 38.12
C PHE A 8 -18.43 -0.97 37.64
N SER A 9 -17.32 -1.69 37.51
CA SER A 9 -16.14 -1.20 36.80
C SER A 9 -16.43 -1.24 35.31
N LEU A 10 -16.74 -0.09 34.72
CA LEU A 10 -16.69 0.09 33.27
C LEU A 10 -15.21 0.03 32.85
N SER A 11 -14.80 -1.12 32.30
CA SER A 11 -13.49 -1.29 31.68
C SER A 11 -13.35 -0.35 30.47
N PRO A 12 -12.35 0.55 30.44
CA PRO A 12 -12.09 1.38 29.28
C PRO A 12 -11.20 0.61 28.29
N HIS A 13 -11.62 -0.57 27.86
CA HIS A 13 -10.91 -1.35 26.84
C HIS A 13 -11.81 -1.73 25.67
N LYS A 14 -12.48 -0.72 25.11
CA LYS A 14 -12.98 -0.77 23.73
C LYS A 14 -12.83 0.61 23.06
N LEU A 15 -11.61 1.12 22.99
CA LEU A 15 -11.22 1.80 21.76
C LEU A 15 -10.56 0.75 20.88
N CYS A 16 -11.41 0.11 20.07
CA CYS A 16 -10.97 -0.55 18.86
C CYS A 16 -10.36 0.54 17.98
N ILE A 17 -9.07 0.84 18.16
CA ILE A 17 -8.30 1.49 17.11
C ILE A 17 -8.10 0.41 16.05
N GLN A 18 -9.10 0.37 15.18
CA GLN A 18 -9.11 -0.32 13.92
C GLN A 18 -7.90 0.17 13.12
N HIS A 19 -6.76 -0.53 13.21
CA HIS A 19 -5.72 -0.56 12.19
C HIS A 19 -5.39 0.78 11.49
N LEU A 20 -5.18 1.86 12.24
CA LEU A 20 -4.63 3.10 11.67
C LEU A 20 -3.11 2.95 11.54
N ILE A 21 -2.65 2.05 10.67
CA ILE A 21 -1.34 2.24 10.07
C ILE A 21 -1.56 3.32 9.02
N MET A 22 -1.33 4.58 9.37
CA MET A 22 -1.55 5.70 8.45
C MET A 22 -0.47 5.69 7.36
N GLY A 23 -0.70 4.90 6.31
CA GLY A 23 0.01 5.04 5.05
C GLY A 23 -0.67 6.07 4.16
N THR A 24 0.12 6.85 3.42
CA THR A 24 -0.39 7.60 2.27
C THR A 24 -0.79 6.61 1.18
N ARG A 25 -2.08 6.53 0.87
CA ARG A 25 -2.62 5.50 -0.03
C ARG A 25 -2.57 5.97 -1.47
N SER A 26 -2.35 5.05 -2.39
CA SER A 26 -2.26 5.36 -3.81
C SER A 26 -2.82 4.24 -4.69
N ALA A 27 -3.01 4.55 -5.97
CA ALA A 27 -3.29 3.57 -7.01
C ALA A 27 -2.27 3.72 -8.15
N ILE A 28 -1.83 2.59 -8.70
CA ILE A 28 -0.79 2.55 -9.74
C ILE A 28 -1.32 1.76 -10.93
N GLY A 29 -1.19 2.31 -12.13
CA GLY A 29 -1.74 1.70 -13.34
C GLY A 29 -1.21 2.27 -14.64
N TYR A 30 -1.91 1.94 -15.72
CA TYR A 30 -1.62 2.43 -17.07
C TYR A 30 -2.91 2.69 -17.86
N GLN A 31 -2.79 3.54 -18.87
CA GLN A 31 -3.87 3.81 -19.81
C GLN A 31 -3.91 2.74 -20.92
N LEU A 32 -5.09 2.17 -21.15
CA LEU A 32 -5.37 1.26 -22.26
C LEU A 32 -5.57 2.06 -23.56
N PRO A 33 -5.40 1.44 -24.74
CA PRO A 33 -5.70 2.09 -26.02
C PRO A 33 -7.14 2.61 -26.15
N SER A 34 -8.07 2.07 -25.35
CA SER A 34 -9.46 2.56 -25.27
C SER A 34 -9.63 3.84 -24.45
N GLY A 35 -8.55 4.41 -23.90
CA GLY A 35 -8.56 5.53 -22.96
C GLY A 35 -8.96 5.14 -21.53
N LYS A 36 -9.36 3.89 -21.27
CA LYS A 36 -9.66 3.37 -19.93
C LYS A 36 -8.38 3.20 -19.11
N ILE A 37 -8.47 3.33 -17.79
CA ILE A 37 -7.35 3.14 -16.87
C ILE A 37 -7.46 1.76 -16.22
N LYS A 38 -6.38 0.98 -16.27
CA LYS A 38 -6.21 -0.26 -15.52
C LYS A 38 -5.20 -0.03 -14.40
N ALA A 39 -5.66 -0.09 -13.15
CA ALA A 39 -4.84 0.25 -11.99
C ALA A 39 -5.09 -0.69 -10.80
N VAL A 40 -4.21 -0.61 -9.81
CA VAL A 40 -4.25 -1.43 -8.60
C VAL A 40 -3.85 -0.62 -7.37
N TYR A 41 -4.41 -0.99 -6.21
CA TYR A 41 -4.19 -0.33 -4.93
C TYR A 41 -2.78 -0.55 -4.35
N CYS A 42 -2.19 0.49 -3.77
CA CYS A 42 -0.93 0.50 -3.01
C CYS A 42 -1.10 1.24 -1.67
N HIS A 43 -0.77 0.60 -0.55
CA HIS A 43 -1.16 1.07 0.78
C HIS A 43 -0.25 2.13 1.40
N PHE A 44 1.08 1.96 1.30
CA PHE A 44 2.08 2.81 1.94
C PHE A 44 2.84 3.67 0.94
N ASP A 45 3.40 4.77 1.46
CA ASP A 45 4.32 5.69 0.77
C ASP A 45 3.80 6.17 -0.59
N GLY A 46 2.53 6.53 -0.63
CA GLY A 46 1.80 6.98 -1.81
C GLY A 46 2.26 8.31 -2.41
N TYR A 47 3.05 9.11 -1.69
CA TYR A 47 3.39 10.48 -2.08
C TYR A 47 4.35 10.53 -3.30
N PRO A 48 4.26 11.58 -4.14
CA PRO A 48 4.99 11.65 -5.41
C PRO A 48 6.51 11.56 -5.26
N GLU A 49 7.06 12.16 -4.21
CA GLU A 49 8.50 12.20 -3.92
C GLU A 49 9.07 10.81 -3.67
N HIS A 50 8.24 9.83 -3.27
CA HIS A 50 8.63 8.43 -3.12
C HIS A 50 8.29 7.60 -4.33
N GLN A 51 7.05 7.65 -4.83
CA GLN A 51 6.62 6.75 -5.90
C GLN A 51 7.23 7.10 -7.26
N LEU A 52 7.24 8.37 -7.66
CA LEU A 52 7.68 8.74 -9.01
C LEU A 52 9.14 8.36 -9.30
N PRO A 53 10.12 8.54 -8.38
CA PRO A 53 11.48 8.07 -8.62
C PRO A 53 11.55 6.55 -8.86
N ILE A 54 10.80 5.76 -8.09
CA ILE A 54 10.76 4.29 -8.23
C ILE A 54 10.10 3.90 -9.55
N LEU A 55 8.95 4.50 -9.86
CA LEU A 55 8.17 4.26 -11.07
C LEU A 55 8.97 4.60 -12.33
N ASN A 56 9.61 5.77 -12.37
CA ASN A 56 10.43 6.18 -13.51
C ASN A 56 11.70 5.31 -13.65
N LYS A 57 12.32 4.88 -12.55
CA LYS A 57 13.55 4.08 -12.61
C LYS A 57 13.32 2.62 -12.98
N HIS A 58 12.30 1.99 -12.42
CA HIS A 58 12.09 0.53 -12.52
C HIS A 58 10.94 0.14 -13.45
N TYR A 59 10.01 1.06 -13.72
CA TYR A 59 8.78 0.77 -14.45
C TYR A 59 8.55 1.79 -15.58
N SER A 60 9.59 2.06 -16.36
CA SER A 60 9.59 3.02 -17.48
C SER A 60 9.07 2.47 -18.81
N THR A 61 8.65 1.20 -18.85
CA THR A 61 8.08 0.56 -20.05
C THR A 61 6.73 -0.07 -19.74
N ILE A 62 5.82 -0.09 -20.72
CA ILE A 62 4.50 -0.71 -20.56
C ILE A 62 4.56 -2.19 -20.14
N SER A 63 5.60 -2.93 -20.57
CA SER A 63 5.80 -4.33 -20.17
C SER A 63 6.12 -4.46 -18.67
N ALA A 64 6.99 -3.58 -18.16
CA ALA A 64 7.32 -3.51 -16.74
C ALA A 64 6.10 -3.11 -15.91
N VAL A 65 5.33 -2.11 -16.35
CA VAL A 65 4.09 -1.67 -15.65
C VAL A 65 3.03 -2.76 -15.63
N LYS A 66 2.83 -3.46 -16.76
CA LYS A 66 1.89 -4.61 -16.81
C LYS A 66 2.31 -5.71 -15.84
N SER A 67 3.61 -5.98 -15.73
CA SER A 67 4.14 -6.98 -14.79
C SER A 67 3.99 -6.54 -13.34
N LEU A 68 4.23 -5.25 -13.04
CA LEU A 68 4.05 -4.66 -11.72
C LEU A 68 2.63 -4.84 -11.19
N ILE A 69 1.60 -4.50 -11.98
CA ILE A 69 0.23 -4.53 -11.48
C ILE A 69 -0.42 -5.92 -11.55
N LYS A 70 0.14 -6.86 -12.34
CA LYS A 70 -0.47 -8.17 -12.61
C LYS A 70 -0.79 -8.97 -11.33
N PRO A 71 0.05 -9.03 -10.29
CA PRO A 71 -0.23 -9.83 -9.09
C PRO A 71 -1.45 -9.33 -8.32
N GLY A 72 -1.69 -8.02 -8.32
CA GLY A 72 -2.79 -7.38 -7.60
C GLY A 72 -2.30 -6.28 -6.66
N SER A 73 -3.12 -5.99 -5.65
CA SER A 73 -2.82 -4.94 -4.68
C SER A 73 -1.57 -5.25 -3.87
N MET A 74 -0.90 -4.19 -3.46
CA MET A 74 0.36 -4.26 -2.73
C MET A 74 0.35 -3.37 -1.50
N SER A 75 1.16 -3.73 -0.52
CA SER A 75 1.37 -2.96 0.70
C SER A 75 2.34 -1.82 0.43
N CYS A 76 3.50 -2.13 -0.16
CA CYS A 76 4.54 -1.16 -0.54
C CYS A 76 4.96 -1.41 -1.99
N LEU A 77 5.29 -0.34 -2.73
CA LEU A 77 5.80 -0.43 -4.09
C LEU A 77 7.23 -1.00 -4.16
N ARG A 78 8.05 -0.74 -3.15
CA ARG A 78 9.44 -1.24 -3.08
C ARG A 78 9.90 -1.33 -1.62
N SER A 79 10.11 -2.54 -1.12
CA SER A 79 10.64 -2.79 0.22
C SER A 79 11.54 -4.02 0.24
N THR A 80 12.49 -4.03 1.17
CA THR A 80 13.28 -5.21 1.52
C THR A 80 12.55 -6.12 2.51
N ASP A 81 11.51 -5.62 3.16
CA ASP A 81 10.73 -6.37 4.14
C ASP A 81 9.77 -7.36 3.46
N THR A 82 9.41 -8.40 4.19
CA THR A 82 8.41 -9.41 3.83
C THR A 82 7.27 -9.41 4.84
N TRP A 83 6.22 -10.19 4.56
CA TRP A 83 5.13 -10.42 5.52
C TRP A 83 5.59 -11.11 6.82
N GLN A 84 6.77 -11.75 6.81
CA GLN A 84 7.37 -12.41 7.97
C GLN A 84 8.46 -11.56 8.64
N SER A 85 8.76 -10.37 8.11
CA SER A 85 9.79 -9.51 8.68
C SER A 85 9.39 -9.02 10.06
N THR A 86 10.24 -9.33 11.05
CA THR A 86 10.09 -8.90 12.44
C THR A 86 11.34 -8.18 12.92
N PHE A 87 11.17 -7.28 13.88
CA PHE A 87 12.33 -6.68 14.55
C PHE A 87 13.04 -7.73 15.40
N GLN A 88 14.37 -7.63 15.43
CA GLN A 88 15.20 -8.49 16.28
C GLN A 88 15.12 -8.05 17.74
N LYS A 89 15.46 -8.97 18.65
CA LYS A 89 15.54 -8.71 20.08
C LYS A 89 17.00 -8.68 20.53
N ASP A 90 17.34 -7.82 21.47
CA ASP A 90 18.63 -7.81 22.15
C ASP A 90 18.74 -8.93 23.20
N ALA A 91 19.89 -9.00 23.90
CA ALA A 91 20.15 -10.01 24.92
C ALA A 91 19.17 -9.95 26.12
N ASP A 92 18.58 -8.77 26.38
CA ASP A 92 17.59 -8.55 27.42
C ASP A 92 16.14 -8.78 26.93
N GLY A 93 15.98 -9.20 25.67
CA GLY A 93 14.69 -9.50 25.04
C GLY A 93 13.91 -8.28 24.55
N ARG A 94 14.52 -7.09 24.51
CA ARG A 94 13.91 -5.84 24.02
C ARG A 94 14.08 -5.70 22.51
N THR A 95 13.14 -5.03 21.86
CA THR A 95 13.24 -4.76 20.42
C THR A 95 14.45 -3.90 20.11
N ASN A 96 15.32 -4.38 19.22
CA ASN A 96 16.47 -3.65 18.73
C ASN A 96 16.14 -3.08 17.34
N TYR A 97 16.01 -1.75 17.28
CA TYR A 97 15.71 -1.00 16.05
C TYR A 97 16.95 -0.69 15.22
N ASP A 98 18.15 -0.86 15.78
CA ASP A 98 19.43 -0.61 15.10
C ASP A 98 19.85 -1.80 14.22
N LEU A 99 19.27 -2.97 14.47
CA LEU A 99 19.49 -4.17 13.66
C LEU A 99 18.51 -4.26 12.49
N PRO A 100 18.93 -4.82 11.34
CA PRO A 100 18.00 -5.10 10.25
C PRO A 100 16.88 -6.04 10.72
N LYS A 101 15.70 -5.93 10.12
CA LYS A 101 14.62 -6.88 10.40
C LYS A 101 15.01 -8.28 9.90
N THR A 102 14.34 -9.29 10.45
CA THR A 102 14.45 -10.66 9.95
C THR A 102 13.78 -10.81 8.57
N HIS A 103 14.08 -11.90 7.86
CA HIS A 103 13.42 -12.28 6.60
C HIS A 103 13.42 -11.19 5.52
N GLN A 104 14.54 -10.48 5.36
CA GLN A 104 14.69 -9.49 4.30
C GLN A 104 14.98 -10.13 2.93
N ARG A 105 14.66 -9.39 1.87
CA ARG A 105 14.86 -9.76 0.47
C ARG A 105 15.32 -8.57 -0.36
N ASP A 106 15.69 -8.83 -1.62
CA ASP A 106 15.96 -7.78 -2.59
C ASP A 106 14.76 -6.82 -2.73
N PRO A 107 14.98 -5.51 -2.90
CA PRO A 107 13.88 -4.55 -2.90
C PRO A 107 12.90 -4.79 -4.06
N GLN A 108 11.65 -5.10 -3.71
CA GLN A 108 10.56 -5.36 -4.65
C GLN A 108 9.19 -4.99 -4.06
N PRO A 109 8.11 -4.96 -4.85
CA PRO A 109 6.77 -4.76 -4.31
C PRO A 109 6.43 -5.85 -3.28
N VAL A 110 5.65 -5.48 -2.26
CA VAL A 110 5.15 -6.43 -1.25
C VAL A 110 3.67 -6.68 -1.53
N TYR A 111 3.37 -7.74 -2.27
CA TYR A 111 2.00 -7.99 -2.71
C TYR A 111 1.15 -8.64 -1.62
N HIS A 112 -0.12 -8.27 -1.52
CA HIS A 112 -1.06 -8.91 -0.60
C HIS A 112 -1.30 -10.40 -0.94
N CYS A 113 -1.14 -10.79 -2.20
CA CYS A 113 -1.26 -12.20 -2.60
C CYS A 113 -0.19 -13.11 -2.01
N GLU A 114 0.95 -12.57 -1.58
CA GLU A 114 1.98 -13.35 -0.88
C GLU A 114 1.52 -13.86 0.49
N ARG A 115 0.49 -13.24 1.08
CA ARG A 115 -0.16 -13.69 2.33
C ARG A 115 -1.55 -14.30 2.12
N GLY A 116 -1.90 -14.64 0.87
CA GLY A 116 -3.20 -15.24 0.52
C GLY A 116 -4.37 -14.24 0.39
N ASP A 117 -4.07 -12.93 0.31
CA ASP A 117 -5.06 -11.84 0.18
C ASP A 117 -4.87 -11.09 -1.16
N GLY A 118 -5.59 -10.01 -1.41
CA GLY A 118 -5.25 -9.04 -2.44
C GLY A 118 -6.26 -8.97 -3.58
N GLU A 119 -6.48 -7.73 -4.00
CA GLU A 119 -7.45 -7.39 -5.02
C GLU A 119 -6.80 -7.40 -6.40
N LYS A 120 -7.55 -7.82 -7.42
CA LYS A 120 -7.08 -7.79 -8.80
C LYS A 120 -7.11 -6.36 -9.36
N PRO A 121 -6.29 -6.05 -10.38
CA PRO A 121 -6.36 -4.75 -11.03
C PRO A 121 -7.74 -4.49 -11.62
N VAL A 122 -8.25 -3.28 -11.40
CA VAL A 122 -9.57 -2.86 -11.86
C VAL A 122 -9.42 -2.00 -13.11
N ILE A 123 -10.41 -2.09 -14.00
CA ILE A 123 -10.52 -1.24 -15.18
C ILE A 123 -11.66 -0.25 -14.96
N ARG A 124 -11.37 1.03 -15.16
CA ARG A 124 -12.34 2.12 -15.07
C ARG A 124 -12.22 3.05 -16.28
N ALA A 125 -13.31 3.73 -16.61
CA ALA A 125 -13.25 4.81 -17.59
C ALA A 125 -12.40 5.95 -17.01
N SER A 126 -11.69 6.70 -17.86
CA SER A 126 -10.87 7.84 -17.40
C SER A 126 -11.70 8.83 -16.57
N SER A 127 -12.94 9.10 -17.00
CA SER A 127 -13.86 10.01 -16.32
C SER A 127 -14.34 9.56 -14.94
N THR A 128 -14.17 8.27 -14.60
CA THR A 128 -14.64 7.71 -13.31
C THR A 128 -13.52 7.13 -12.45
N ALA A 129 -12.30 7.02 -12.98
CA ALA A 129 -11.17 6.43 -12.30
C ALA A 129 -10.79 7.21 -11.03
N GLU A 130 -10.69 8.53 -11.11
CA GLU A 130 -10.33 9.39 -9.97
C GLU A 130 -11.33 9.26 -8.82
N LYS A 131 -12.63 9.38 -9.12
CA LYS A 131 -13.70 9.19 -8.13
C LYS A 131 -13.68 7.80 -7.50
N TYR A 132 -13.42 6.77 -8.32
CA TYR A 132 -13.33 5.41 -7.81
C TYR A 132 -12.19 5.25 -6.82
N TRP A 133 -10.98 5.72 -7.14
CA TRP A 133 -9.83 5.57 -6.27
C TRP A 133 -9.91 6.46 -5.03
N ARG A 134 -10.49 7.66 -5.14
CA ARG A 134 -10.81 8.51 -3.98
C ARG A 134 -11.75 7.79 -3.00
N ASN A 135 -12.74 7.05 -3.51
CA ASN A 135 -13.65 6.26 -2.68
C ASN A 135 -12.99 5.00 -2.07
N MET A 136 -11.79 4.62 -2.54
CA MET A 136 -10.95 3.57 -1.95
C MET A 136 -9.91 4.16 -0.99
N ASP A 137 -10.13 5.40 -0.54
CA ASP A 137 -9.24 6.19 0.31
C ASP A 137 -7.85 6.44 -0.29
N CYS A 138 -7.68 6.36 -1.63
CA CYS A 138 -6.43 6.72 -2.28
C CYS A 138 -6.29 8.25 -2.37
N GLU A 139 -5.11 8.75 -2.02
CA GLU A 139 -4.73 10.16 -2.12
C GLU A 139 -4.07 10.49 -3.47
N HIS A 140 -3.44 9.49 -4.09
CA HIS A 140 -2.75 9.67 -5.36
C HIS A 140 -3.08 8.56 -6.37
N LEU A 141 -3.14 8.93 -7.64
CA LEU A 141 -3.25 8.00 -8.76
C LEU A 141 -2.07 8.22 -9.73
N TYR A 142 -1.36 7.15 -10.04
CA TYR A 142 -0.26 7.12 -11.00
C TYR A 142 -0.66 6.35 -12.24
N VAL A 143 -0.67 7.01 -13.39
CA VAL A 143 -1.05 6.44 -14.68
C VAL A 143 0.11 6.51 -15.64
N TYR A 144 0.57 5.35 -16.11
CA TYR A 144 1.56 5.28 -17.17
C TYR A 144 0.91 5.43 -18.55
N HIS A 145 1.43 6.36 -19.35
CA HIS A 145 1.03 6.59 -20.74
C HIS A 145 2.07 6.01 -21.69
N SER A 146 1.73 4.90 -22.36
CA SER A 146 2.67 4.18 -23.22
C SER A 146 3.01 4.89 -24.53
N GLU A 147 2.19 5.84 -24.99
CA GLU A 147 2.44 6.59 -26.23
C GLU A 147 3.65 7.53 -26.09
N HIS A 148 3.85 8.06 -24.88
CA HIS A 148 4.89 9.05 -24.58
C HIS A 148 5.87 8.58 -23.50
N ASN A 149 5.73 7.34 -23.01
CA ASN A 149 6.56 6.71 -22.00
C ASN A 149 6.76 7.54 -20.72
N TYR A 150 5.68 8.15 -20.19
CA TYR A 150 5.75 8.92 -18.95
C TYR A 150 4.69 8.49 -17.93
N TRP A 151 4.94 8.85 -16.67
CA TRP A 151 4.01 8.72 -15.57
C TRP A 151 3.26 10.03 -15.33
N GLN A 152 1.93 10.00 -15.46
CA GLN A 152 1.06 11.04 -14.96
C GLN A 152 0.78 10.79 -13.48
N HIS A 153 0.96 11.82 -12.65
CA HIS A 153 0.48 11.85 -11.27
C HIS A 153 -0.80 12.69 -11.20
N ILE A 154 -1.76 12.20 -10.43
CA ILE A 154 -3.04 12.85 -10.16
C ILE A 154 -3.25 12.83 -8.65
N GLU A 155 -3.43 14.01 -8.05
CA GLU A 155 -3.84 14.15 -6.65
C GLU A 155 -5.37 14.02 -6.55
N LEU A 156 -5.82 13.23 -5.56
CA LEU A 156 -7.23 12.89 -5.40
C LEU A 156 -7.90 13.63 -4.23
N TYR A 157 -7.15 14.34 -3.39
CA TYR A 157 -7.67 15.22 -2.34
C TYR A 157 -7.24 16.66 -2.55
#